data_AF-A0A814WZV8-F1
#
_entry.id   AF-A0A814WZV8-F1
#
_cell.length_a   1.000
_cell.length_b   1.000
_cell.length_c   1.000
_cell.angle_alpha   90.00
_cell.angle_beta   90.00
_cell.angle_gamma   90.00
#
_symmetry.space_group_name_H-M   'P 1'
#
loop_
_entity.id
_entity.type
_entity.pdbx_description
1 polymer ?
#
loop_
_entity_poly.entity_id
_entity_poly.type
_entity_poly.pdbx_seq_one_letter_code
_entity_poly.pdbx_strand_id
1 'polypeptide(L)' 'MANSKTPCFICNEDKITYSCKGCSKEFCLIHLTEHRQTLTNELHYITNQYNEFKQKIHEQKQNP' A
#
# COMPACT_ATOMS: atom_id res chain seq x y z
N MET A 1 2.10 -28.61 -5.79
CA MET A 1 1.46 -27.72 -4.79
C MET A 1 0.12 -27.33 -5.38
N ALA A 2 -0.99 -27.74 -4.74
CA ALA A 2 -2.33 -27.58 -5.31
C ALA A 2 -2.64 -26.08 -5.50
N ASN A 3 -3.05 -25.69 -6.71
CA ASN A 3 -3.59 -24.36 -6.99
C ASN A 3 -4.98 -24.27 -6.35
N SER A 4 -5.03 -24.17 -5.02
CA SER A 4 -6.26 -23.97 -4.28
C SER A 4 -6.80 -22.60 -4.65
N LYS A 5 -7.92 -22.55 -5.38
CA LYS A 5 -8.64 -21.31 -5.61
C LYS A 5 -9.15 -20.83 -4.25
N THR A 6 -8.86 -19.58 -3.90
CA THR A 6 -9.38 -18.97 -2.67
C THR A 6 -10.10 -17.68 -3.04
N PRO A 7 -11.02 -17.19 -2.19
CA PRO A 7 -11.76 -15.98 -2.50
C PRO A 7 -10.85 -14.76 -2.43
N CYS A 8 -10.90 -13.93 -3.47
CA CYS A 8 -10.20 -12.64 -3.44
C CYS A 8 -10.84 -11.70 -2.41
N PHE A 9 -10.03 -11.05 -1.57
CA PHE A 9 -10.50 -10.12 -0.54
C PHE A 9 -11.33 -8.93 -1.07
N ILE A 10 -11.17 -8.55 -2.34
CA ILE A 10 -11.86 -7.39 -2.93
C ILE A 10 -13.17 -7.79 -3.62
N CYS A 11 -13.14 -8.76 -4.54
CA CYS A 11 -14.32 -9.13 -5.32
C CYS A 11 -15.00 -10.42 -4.86
N ASN A 12 -14.43 -11.12 -3.86
CA ASN A 12 -14.96 -12.34 -3.26
C ASN A 12 -15.20 -13.51 -4.22
N GLU A 13 -14.57 -13.50 -5.39
CA GLU A 13 -14.62 -14.61 -6.34
C GLU A 13 -13.52 -15.63 -6.05
N ASP A 14 -13.86 -16.93 -6.13
CA ASP A 14 -12.90 -18.02 -6.02
C ASP A 14 -12.02 -18.11 -7.27
N LYS A 15 -10.76 -17.69 -7.12
CA LYS A 15 -9.78 -17.70 -8.20
C LYS A 15 -8.38 -17.97 -7.67
N ILE A 16 -7.42 -17.99 -8.58
CA ILE A 16 -6.01 -18.02 -8.19
C ILE A 16 -5.72 -16.67 -7.52
N THR A 17 -5.48 -16.74 -6.21
CA THR A 17 -5.10 -15.60 -5.39
C THR A 17 -3.66 -15.75 -4.93
N TYR A 18 -3.15 -14.63 -4.44
CA TYR A 18 -1.82 -14.50 -3.90
C TYR A 18 -1.91 -13.72 -2.60
N SER A 19 -1.17 -14.19 -1.60
CA SER A 19 -1.07 -13.54 -0.32
C SER A 19 -0.21 -12.29 -0.38
N CYS A 20 -0.71 -11.17 0.13
CA CYS A 20 0.11 -10.00 0.40
C CYS A 20 0.84 -10.19 1.73
N LYS A 21 2.18 -10.27 1.71
CA LYS A 21 3.01 -10.47 2.92
C LYS A 21 2.86 -9.35 3.96
N GLY A 22 2.47 -8.14 3.56
CA GLY A 22 2.34 -7.00 4.46
C GLY A 22 1.03 -6.96 5.25
N CYS A 23 -0.05 -7.54 4.71
CA CYS A 23 -1.38 -7.49 5.33
C CYS A 23 -2.04 -8.87 5.50
N SER A 24 -1.38 -9.94 5.05
CA SER A 24 -1.85 -11.34 5.13
C SER A 24 -3.22 -11.59 4.49
N LYS A 25 -3.58 -10.78 3.48
CA LYS A 25 -4.83 -10.91 2.71
C LYS A 25 -4.57 -11.54 1.35
N GLU A 26 -5.56 -12.30 0.87
CA GLU A 26 -5.54 -12.97 -0.43
C GLU A 26 -6.16 -12.09 -1.52
N PHE A 27 -5.44 -11.89 -2.62
CA PHE A 27 -5.90 -11.08 -3.74
C PHE A 27 -5.69 -11.81 -5.06
N CYS A 28 -6.60 -11.66 -6.02
CA CYS A 28 -6.25 -12.01 -7.39
C CYS A 28 -5.22 -11.04 -7.95
N LEU A 29 -4.53 -11.44 -9.02
CA LEU A 29 -3.40 -10.70 -9.59
C LEU A 29 -3.70 -9.20 -9.84
N ILE A 30 -4.88 -8.89 -10.37
CA ILE A 30 -5.32 -7.51 -10.66
C ILE A 30 -5.38 -6.70 -9.36
N HIS A 31 -6.25 -7.10 -8.42
CA HIS A 31 -6.40 -6.42 -7.13
C HIS A 31 -5.12 -6.41 -6.28
N LEU A 32 -4.23 -7.41 -6.42
CA LEU A 32 -2.93 -7.37 -5.74
C LEU A 32 -2.05 -6.24 -6.28
N THR A 33 -2.06 -6.06 -7.60
CA THR A 33 -1.27 -5.02 -8.27
C THR A 33 -1.78 -3.64 -7.88
N GLU A 34 -3.10 -3.44 -7.95
CA GLU A 34 -3.77 -2.21 -7.50
C GLU A 34 -3.50 -1.94 -6.03
N HIS A 35 -3.62 -2.95 -5.17
CA HIS A 35 -3.32 -2.83 -3.74
C HIS A 35 -1.90 -2.33 -3.48
N ARG A 36 -0.90 -2.89 -4.18
CA ARG A 36 0.51 -2.45 -4.06
C ARG A 36 0.72 -1.04 -4.58
N GLN A 37 0.03 -0.66 -5.65
CA GLN A 37 0.09 0.71 -6.18
C GLN A 37 -0.49 1.72 -5.19
N THR A 38 -1.65 1.42 -4.58
CA THR A 38 -2.24 2.26 -3.54
C THR A 38 -1.30 2.43 -2.36
N LEU A 39 -0.70 1.34 -1.85
CA LEU A 39 0.29 1.43 -0.76
C LEU A 39 1.50 2.31 -1.11
N THR A 40 1.97 2.23 -2.36
CA THR A 40 3.09 3.05 -2.84
C THR A 40 2.70 4.53 -2.86
N ASN A 41 1.50 4.84 -3.34
CA ASN A 41 0.99 6.22 -3.40
C ASN A 41 0.79 6.80 -2.00
N GLU A 42 0.23 6.03 -1.07
CA GLU A 42 0.05 6.44 0.33
C GLU A 42 1.41 6.71 1.00
N LEU A 43 2.39 5.84 0.79
CA LEU A 43 3.75 6.03 1.32
C LEU A 43 4.39 7.31 0.76
N HIS A 44 4.25 7.54 -0.55
CA HIS A 44 4.77 8.75 -1.18
C HIS A 44 4.11 10.01 -0.60
N TYR A 45 2.79 9.99 -0.43
CA TYR A 45 2.06 11.10 0.20
C TYR A 45 2.57 11.38 1.62
N ILE A 46 2.68 10.36 2.47
CA ILE A 46 3.18 10.52 3.84
C ILE A 46 4.61 11.07 3.84
N THR A 47 5.47 10.57 2.97
CA THR A 47 6.86 11.04 2.84
C THR A 47 6.92 12.50 2.44
N ASN A 48 6.09 12.92 1.47
CA ASN A 48 6.02 14.31 1.06
C ASN A 48 5.55 15.22 2.20
N GLN A 49 4.48 14.83 2.90
CA GLN A 49 3.98 15.58 4.07
C GLN A 49 5.02 15.70 5.18
N TYR A 50 5.78 14.62 5.45
CA TYR A 50 6.88 14.66 6.40
C TYR A 50 7.98 15.65 5.98
N ASN A 51 8.38 15.65 4.71
CA ASN A 51 9.41 16.56 4.19
C ASN A 51 8.96 18.02 4.27
N GLU A 52 7.72 18.33 3.88
CA GLU A 52 7.13 19.66 4.01
C GLU A 52 7.10 20.13 5.47
N PHE A 53 6.69 19.25 6.39
CA PHE A 53 6.68 19.57 7.81
C PHE A 53 8.10 19.84 8.34
N LYS A 54 9.07 18.98 7.98
CA LYS A 54 10.47 19.13 8.37
C LYS A 54 11.07 20.42 7.85
N GLN A 55 10.75 20.82 6.61
CA GLN A 55 11.19 22.08 6.03
C GLN A 55 10.64 23.27 6.83
N LYS A 56 9.33 23.30 7.13
CA LYS A 56 8.72 24.37 7.92
C LYS A 56 9.37 24.53 9.31
N ILE A 57 9.67 23.41 9.98
CA ILE A 57 10.37 23.44 11.27
C ILE A 57 11.80 23.98 11.13
N HIS A 58 12.50 23.63 10.05
CA HIS A 58 13.84 24.16 9.79
C HIS A 58 13.78 25.68 9.55
N GLU A 59 12.84 26.16 8.73
CA GLU A 59 12.65 27.58 8.44
C GLU A 59 12.34 28.41 9.70
N GLN A 60 11.45 27.93 10.57
CA GLN A 60 11.15 28.58 11.86
C GLN A 60 12.38 28.68 12.77
N LYS A 61 13.25 27.67 12.78
CA LYS A 61 14.47 27.69 13.59
C LYS A 61 15.54 28.64 13.03
N GLN A 62 15.49 28.96 11.75
CA GLN A 62 16.44 29.87 11.10
C GLN A 62 15.99 31.34 11.15
N ASN A 63 14.70 31.61 11.37
CA ASN A 63 14.14 32.96 11.48
C ASN A 63 13.36 33.11 12.81
N PRO A 64 14.03 33.45 13.93
CA PRO A 64 13.43 33.55 15.26
C PRO A 64 12.42 34.69 15.40
#